data_AF-A0A537YJR3-F1
#
_entry.id   AF-A0A537YJR3-F1
#
_cell.length_a   1.000
_cell.length_b   1.000
_cell.length_c   1.000
_cell.angle_alpha   90.00
_cell.angle_beta   90.00
_cell.angle_gamma   90.00
#
_symmetry.space_group_name_H-M   'P 1'
#
loop_
_entity.id
_entity.type
_entity.pdbx_description
1 polymer ?
#
loop_
_entity_poly.entity_id
_entity_poly.type
_entity_poly.pdbx_seq_one_letter_code
_entity_poly.pdbx_strand_id
1 'polypeptide(L)'
;YRWVKWGGDWDLVFRVAVWGVGFGIVGARAYHDLTSWNEVPNTWWGPFAVWQGGLGVWGGILLGVLAGAWIVHRSGQSVRLFMDAVAPGLLLAQGIGRWGNWFNQELFGKPTQLPWKLK
;
A
#
# COMPACT_ATOMS: atom_id res chain seq x y z
N TYR A 1 19.35 8.89 11.04
CA TYR A 1 17.93 8.70 10.64
C TYR A 1 17.03 8.89 11.86
N ARG A 2 15.95 9.67 11.75
CA ARG A 2 15.14 10.19 12.89
C ARG A 2 14.67 9.10 13.87
N TRP A 3 14.30 7.92 13.37
CA TRP A 3 13.89 6.76 14.17
C TRP A 3 14.99 6.21 15.10
N VAL A 4 16.20 5.97 14.57
CA VAL A 4 17.36 5.52 15.35
C VAL A 4 17.78 6.57 16.38
N LYS A 5 17.66 7.86 16.06
CA LYS A 5 17.91 8.95 17.02
C LYS A 5 16.93 8.97 18.20
N TRP A 6 15.78 8.31 18.07
CA TRP A 6 14.78 8.16 19.13
C TRP A 6 14.85 6.79 19.82
N GLY A 7 15.95 6.04 19.64
CA GLY A 7 16.12 4.70 20.22
C GLY A 7 15.35 3.61 19.49
N GLY A 8 14.89 3.88 18.26
CA GLY A 8 14.13 2.95 17.45
C GLY A 8 14.99 1.86 16.81
N ASP A 9 14.51 0.61 16.89
CA ASP A 9 15.13 -0.57 16.31
C ASP A 9 14.78 -0.72 14.81
N TRP A 10 15.76 -1.11 13.99
CA TRP A 10 15.59 -1.44 12.58
C TRP A 10 14.78 -2.72 12.37
N ASP A 11 14.89 -3.68 13.30
CA ASP A 11 14.11 -4.92 13.22
C ASP A 11 12.60 -4.62 13.28
N LEU A 12 12.19 -3.64 14.11
CA LEU A 12 10.79 -3.21 14.16
C LEU A 12 10.33 -2.62 12.82
N VAL A 13 11.16 -1.78 12.18
CA VAL A 13 10.83 -1.19 10.88
C VAL A 13 10.63 -2.29 9.83
N PHE A 14 11.54 -3.26 9.78
CA PHE A 14 11.44 -4.38 8.85
C PHE A 14 10.20 -5.23 9.12
N ARG A 15 9.93 -5.55 10.39
CA ARG A 15 8.75 -6.31 10.81
C ARG A 15 7.45 -5.61 10.41
N VAL A 16 7.37 -4.30 10.64
CA VAL A 16 6.21 -3.49 10.23
C VAL A 16 6.07 -3.47 8.71
N ALA A 17 7.18 -3.37 7.96
CA ALA A 17 7.15 -3.38 6.51
C ALA A 17 6.63 -4.73 5.96
N VAL A 18 7.17 -5.85 6.44
CA VAL A 18 6.78 -7.20 5.99
C VAL A 18 5.31 -7.46 6.27
N TRP A 19 4.88 -7.26 7.52
CA TRP A 19 3.50 -7.51 7.89
C TRP A 19 2.54 -6.48 7.31
N GLY A 20 2.93 -5.20 7.23
CA GLY A 20 2.14 -4.15 6.62
C GLY A 20 1.88 -4.41 5.13
N VAL A 21 2.89 -4.84 4.38
CA VAL A 21 2.72 -5.25 2.98
C VAL A 21 1.85 -6.50 2.86
N GLY A 22 2.11 -7.53 3.67
CA GLY A 22 1.32 -8.77 3.65
C GLY A 22 -0.17 -8.52 3.93
N PHE A 23 -0.49 -7.85 5.03
CA PHE A 23 -1.88 -7.49 5.35
C PHE A 23 -2.47 -6.48 4.37
N GLY A 24 -1.65 -5.60 3.79
CA GLY A 24 -2.07 -4.70 2.72
C GLY A 24 -2.55 -5.45 1.47
N ILE A 25 -1.84 -6.51 1.06
CA ILE A 25 -2.27 -7.35 -0.08
C ILE A 25 -3.59 -8.05 0.26
N VAL A 26 -3.69 -8.64 1.46
CA VAL A 26 -4.94 -9.29 1.91
C VAL A 26 -6.10 -8.30 1.93
N GLY A 27 -5.89 -7.11 2.48
CA GLY A 27 -6.93 -6.08 2.57
C GLY A 27 -7.34 -5.54 1.21
N ALA A 28 -6.38 -5.34 0.31
CA ALA A 28 -6.67 -4.89 -1.03
C ALA A 28 -7.51 -5.91 -1.80
N ARG A 29 -7.21 -7.20 -1.64
CA ARG A 29 -7.99 -8.28 -2.23
C ARG A 29 -9.39 -8.37 -1.63
N ALA A 30 -9.49 -8.41 -0.31
CA ALA A 30 -10.76 -8.48 0.40
C ALA A 30 -11.68 -7.30 0.04
N TYR A 31 -11.13 -6.09 -0.08
CA TYR A 31 -11.92 -4.92 -0.51
C TYR A 31 -12.45 -5.08 -1.94
N HIS A 32 -11.62 -5.55 -2.86
CA HIS A 32 -12.05 -5.80 -4.24
C HIS A 32 -13.13 -6.90 -4.31
N ASP A 33 -12.98 -7.99 -3.57
CA ASP A 33 -13.98 -9.06 -3.52
C ASP A 33 -15.34 -8.56 -2.99
N LEU A 34 -15.32 -7.59 -2.06
CA LEU A 34 -16.53 -6.99 -1.50
C LEU A 34 -17.18 -5.95 -2.44
N THR A 35 -16.38 -5.13 -3.13
CA THR A 35 -16.93 -4.04 -3.96
C THR A 35 -17.21 -4.44 -5.41
N SER A 36 -16.43 -5.38 -5.93
CA SER A 36 -16.43 -5.81 -7.34
C SER A 36 -16.64 -7.31 -7.46
N TRP A 37 -17.58 -7.86 -6.67
CA TRP A 37 -17.80 -9.31 -6.58
C TRP A 37 -18.02 -9.98 -7.96
N ASN A 38 -18.64 -9.27 -8.91
CA ASN A 38 -18.90 -9.75 -10.28
C ASN A 38 -17.63 -9.98 -11.11
N GLU A 39 -16.50 -9.36 -10.74
CA GLU A 39 -15.20 -9.51 -11.40
C GLU A 39 -14.37 -10.65 -10.80
N VAL A 40 -14.81 -11.20 -9.66
CA VAL A 40 -14.14 -12.32 -8.99
C VAL A 40 -14.41 -13.61 -9.78
N PRO A 41 -13.38 -14.42 -10.11
CA PRO A 41 -13.58 -15.68 -10.79
C PRO A 41 -14.58 -16.58 -10.03
N ASN A 42 -15.56 -17.14 -10.74
CA ASN A 42 -16.54 -18.10 -10.20
C ASN A 42 -15.91 -19.49 -9.95
N THR A 43 -14.87 -19.51 -9.12
CA THR A 43 -14.16 -20.70 -8.67
C THR A 43 -13.89 -20.56 -7.17
N TRP A 44 -13.73 -21.68 -6.47
CA TRP A 44 -13.50 -21.68 -5.02
C TRP A 44 -12.26 -20.88 -4.60
N TRP A 45 -11.27 -20.75 -5.49
CA TRP A 45 -10.03 -20.00 -5.25
C TRP A 45 -10.12 -18.54 -5.74
N GLY A 46 -11.20 -18.14 -6.40
CA GLY A 46 -11.39 -16.81 -6.99
C GLY A 46 -11.05 -15.66 -6.03
N PRO A 47 -11.57 -15.66 -4.79
CA PRO A 47 -11.24 -14.62 -3.80
C PRO A 47 -9.76 -14.51 -3.43
N PHE A 48 -8.96 -15.56 -3.67
CA PHE A 48 -7.52 -15.56 -3.37
C PHE A 48 -6.64 -15.22 -4.57
N ALA A 49 -7.24 -14.97 -5.74
CA ALA A 49 -6.56 -14.80 -7.02
C ALA A 49 -5.88 -13.43 -7.17
N VAL A 50 -4.96 -13.07 -6.27
CA VAL A 50 -4.25 -11.79 -6.27
C VAL A 50 -3.42 -11.54 -7.54
N TRP A 51 -3.06 -12.61 -8.26
CA TRP A 51 -2.30 -12.55 -9.51
C TRP A 51 -3.16 -12.22 -10.74
N GLN A 52 -4.49 -12.27 -10.63
CA GLN A 52 -5.39 -11.88 -11.72
C GLN A 52 -5.72 -10.38 -11.70
N GLY A 53 -5.10 -9.61 -10.81
CA GLY A 53 -5.44 -8.20 -10.59
C GLY A 53 -6.60 -8.06 -9.60
N GLY A 54 -7.27 -6.91 -9.64
CA GLY A 54 -8.37 -6.63 -8.72
C GLY A 54 -7.88 -6.40 -7.28
N LEU A 55 -7.09 -5.34 -7.08
CA LEU A 55 -6.60 -4.94 -5.76
C LEU A 55 -7.09 -3.54 -5.43
N GLY A 56 -7.97 -3.45 -4.43
CA GLY A 56 -8.51 -2.18 -3.95
C GLY A 56 -7.54 -1.45 -3.04
N VAL A 57 -7.04 -0.29 -3.48
CA VAL A 57 -6.06 0.52 -2.72
C VAL A 57 -6.55 0.84 -1.30
N TRP A 58 -7.84 1.16 -1.13
CA TRP A 58 -8.41 1.49 0.18
C TRP A 58 -8.35 0.34 1.18
N GLY A 59 -8.64 -0.88 0.73
CA GLY A 59 -8.51 -2.07 1.57
C GLY A 59 -7.08 -2.33 2.00
N GLY A 60 -6.13 -2.13 1.08
CA GLY A 60 -4.71 -2.32 1.37
C GLY A 60 -4.15 -1.28 2.33
N ILE A 61 -4.54 -0.01 2.17
CA ILE A 61 -4.17 1.05 3.12
C ILE A 61 -4.73 0.72 4.50
N LEU A 62 -6.00 0.35 4.60
CA LEU A 62 -6.66 0.09 5.88
C LEU A 62 -5.98 -1.06 6.64
N LEU A 63 -5.90 -2.25 6.05
CA LEU A 63 -5.32 -3.40 6.77
C LEU A 63 -3.81 -3.28 6.96
N GLY A 64 -3.09 -2.70 6.00
CA GLY A 64 -1.64 -2.47 6.14
C GLY A 64 -1.31 -1.53 7.29
N VAL A 65 -2.05 -0.42 7.41
CA VAL A 65 -1.88 0.55 8.52
C VAL A 65 -2.28 -0.07 9.86
N LEU A 66 -3.40 -0.80 9.93
CA LEU A 66 -3.83 -1.45 11.17
C LEU A 66 -2.82 -2.49 11.65
N ALA A 67 -2.32 -3.34 10.75
CA ALA A 67 -1.31 -4.34 11.07
C ALA A 67 0.01 -3.69 11.55
N GLY A 68 0.48 -2.66 10.83
CA GLY A 68 1.69 -1.94 11.22
C GLY A 68 1.54 -1.23 12.58
N ALA A 69 0.44 -0.53 12.79
CA ALA A 69 0.15 0.15 14.06
C ALA A 69 0.06 -0.84 15.23
N TRP A 70 -0.57 -2.00 15.01
CA TRP A 70 -0.66 -3.06 16.01
C TRP A 70 0.72 -3.62 16.40
N ILE A 71 1.61 -3.82 15.42
CA ILE A 71 2.99 -4.30 15.67
C ILE A 71 3.80 -3.28 16.47
N VAL A 72 3.72 -1.99 16.10
CA VAL A 72 4.41 -0.91 16.83
C VAL A 72 3.87 -0.77 18.25
N HIS A 73 2.56 -0.89 18.42
CA HIS A 73 1.94 -0.87 19.74
C HIS A 73 2.41 -2.07 20.60
N ARG A 74 2.48 -3.27 20.01
CA ARG A 74 2.97 -4.50 20.67
C ARG A 74 4.45 -4.43 21.05
N SER A 75 5.25 -3.64 20.35
CA SER A 75 6.65 -3.40 20.71
C SER A 75 6.85 -2.32 21.78
N GLY A 76 5.77 -1.78 22.34
CA GLY A 76 5.83 -0.72 23.37
C GLY A 76 6.24 0.65 22.85
N GLN A 77 6.26 0.84 21.53
CA GLN A 77 6.69 2.07 20.88
C GLN A 77 5.48 2.95 20.52
N SER A 78 5.72 4.26 20.37
CA SER A 78 4.67 5.19 19.97
C SER A 78 4.36 5.06 18.48
N VAL A 79 3.14 4.61 18.17
CA VAL A 79 2.60 4.54 16.80
C VAL A 79 2.70 5.91 16.11
N ARG A 80 2.40 6.99 16.84
CA ARG A 80 2.43 8.35 16.30
C ARG A 80 3.85 8.76 15.85
N LEU A 81 4.85 8.53 16.71
CA LEU A 81 6.24 8.84 16.37
C LEU A 81 6.74 7.97 15.21
N PHE A 82 6.32 6.70 15.17
CA PHE A 82 6.64 5.82 14.05
C PHE A 82 6.02 6.30 12.73
N MET A 83 4.74 6.70 12.74
CA MET A 83 4.08 7.26 11.56
C MET A 83 4.75 8.54 11.06
N ASP A 84 5.14 9.45 11.96
CA ASP A 84 5.90 10.66 11.61
C ASP A 84 7.25 10.33 10.98
N ALA A 85 7.90 9.24 11.42
CA ALA A 85 9.16 8.77 10.85
C ALA A 85 8.97 8.11 9.47
N VAL A 86 7.83 7.44 9.23
CA VAL A 86 7.50 6.77 7.96
C VAL A 86 6.97 7.74 6.90
N ALA A 87 6.38 8.87 7.28
CA ALA A 87 5.74 9.82 6.35
C ALA A 87 6.60 10.22 5.12
N PRO A 88 7.92 10.50 5.24
CA PRO A 88 8.77 10.75 4.07
C PRO A 88 8.90 9.53 3.14
N GLY A 89 8.95 8.32 3.70
CA GLY A 89 8.97 7.08 2.92
C GLY A 89 7.68 6.85 2.13
N LEU A 90 6.53 7.26 2.68
CA LEU A 90 5.25 7.20 1.98
C LEU A 90 5.23 8.11 0.74
N LEU A 91 5.82 9.30 0.82
CA LEU A 91 5.95 10.20 -0.34
C LEU A 91 6.79 9.58 -1.46
N LEU A 92 7.90 8.91 -1.09
CA LEU A 92 8.73 8.17 -2.05
C LEU A 92 7.95 7.02 -2.70
N ALA A 93 7.18 6.26 -1.92
CA ALA A 93 6.34 5.18 -2.43
C ALA A 93 5.30 5.69 -3.44
N GLN A 94 4.66 6.84 -3.17
CA GLN A 94 3.73 7.47 -4.11
C GLN A 94 4.43 7.91 -5.41
N GLY A 95 5.65 8.47 -5.31
CA GLY A 95 6.46 8.82 -6.47
C GLY A 95 6.79 7.62 -7.35
N ILE A 96 7.24 6.51 -6.74
CA ILE A 96 7.50 5.25 -7.45
C ILE A 96 6.22 4.71 -8.10
N GLY A 97 5.08 4.79 -7.41
CA GLY A 97 3.79 4.42 -7.96
C GLY A 97 3.44 5.20 -9.23
N ARG A 98 3.73 6.50 -9.29
CA ARG A 98 3.51 7.31 -10.50
C ARG A 98 4.37 6.86 -11.68
N TRP A 99 5.60 6.41 -11.44
CA TRP A 99 6.41 5.79 -12.48
C TRP A 99 5.80 4.47 -12.96
N GLY A 100 5.29 3.65 -12.05
CA GLY A 100 4.52 2.45 -12.40
C GLY A 100 3.37 2.75 -13.36
N ASN A 101 2.56 3.77 -13.04
CA ASN A 101 1.45 4.19 -13.90
C ASN A 101 1.90 4.60 -15.31
N TRP A 102 3.04 5.30 -15.42
CA TRP A 102 3.60 5.69 -16.70
C TRP A 102 3.97 4.47 -17.57
N PHE A 103 4.63 3.48 -16.99
CA PHE A 103 4.97 2.24 -17.70
C PHE A 103 3.74 1.40 -18.02
N ASN A 104 2.75 1.38 -17.13
CA ASN A 104 1.49 0.65 -17.33
C ASN A 104 0.50 1.39 -18.25
N GLN A 105 0.87 2.60 -18.73
CA GLN A 105 0.05 3.45 -19.58
C GLN A 105 -1.35 3.72 -19.00
N GLU A 106 -1.43 3.96 -17.69
CA GLU A 106 -2.68 4.18 -16.96
C GLU A 106 -2.70 5.53 -16.24
N LEU A 107 -3.90 6.01 -15.90
CA LEU A 107 -4.12 7.24 -15.10
C LEU A 107 -3.50 8.52 -15.71
N PHE A 108 -3.58 8.68 -17.04
CA PHE A 108 -3.22 9.92 -17.69
C PHE A 108 -4.15 11.07 -17.31
N GLY A 109 -3.59 12.28 -17.35
CA GLY A 109 -4.36 13.51 -17.14
C GLY A 109 -5.39 13.74 -18.25
N LYS A 110 -6.13 14.85 -18.11
CA LYS A 110 -7.11 15.25 -19.12
C LYS A 110 -6.43 15.48 -20.49
N PRO A 111 -7.10 15.18 -21.61
CA PRO A 111 -6.62 15.52 -22.93
C PRO A 111 -6.24 17.00 -23.00
N THR A 112 -5.06 17.28 -23.57
CA THR A 112 -4.54 18.64 -23.69
C THR A 112 -3.97 18.87 -25.08
N GLN A 113 -4.00 20.12 -25.54
CA GLN A 113 -3.41 20.53 -26.81
C GLN A 113 -1.99 21.12 -26.65
N LEU A 114 -1.43 21.04 -25.45
CA LEU A 114 -0.09 21.56 -25.12
C LEU A 114 1.02 20.65 -25.71
N PRO A 115 2.25 21.17 -25.91
CA PRO A 115 3.29 20.45 -26.66
C PRO A 115 3.81 19.18 -25.96
N TRP A 116 3.55 19.03 -24.66
CA TRP A 116 3.87 17.82 -23.88
C TRP A 116 2.69 16.85 -23.78
N LYS A 117 1.66 16.99 -24.62
CA LYS A 117 0.57 16.01 -24.67
C LYS A 117 1.13 14.64 -25.03
N LEU A 118 0.53 13.62 -24.41
CA LEU A 118 0.77 12.23 -24.78
C LEU A 118 0.03 11.94 -26.09
N LYS A 119 0.62 11.06 -26.90
CA LYS A 119 0.05 10.65 -28.18
C LYS A 119 -1.07 9.64 -27.99
#